data_AF-M1CNJ9-F1
#
_entry.id   AF-M1CNJ9-F1
#
_cell.length_a   1.000
_cell.length_b   1.000
_cell.length_c   1.000
_cell.angle_alpha   90.00
_cell.angle_beta   90.00
_cell.angle_gamma   90.00
#
_symmetry.space_group_name_H-M   'P 1'
#
loop_
_entity.id
_entity.type
_entity.pdbx_description
1 polymer ?
#
loop_
_entity_poly.entity_id
_entity_poly.type
_entity_poly.pdbx_seq_one_letter_code
_entity_poly.pdbx_strand_id
1 'polypeptide(L)'
;MLTGRRVMDKNRPHGEHNLIEWAKPFLTSKRKVLRIMDHRIEGQYSVEGALRAALLAVKCLALEPKFRPKMPEVVKALEQLQNLNESGSLKRETTQRKHHRTSTDEASGRKTTSYPRPAASPLVT
;
A
#
# COMPACT_ATOMS: atom_id res chain seq x y z
N MET A 1 -2.83 -14.19 4.45
CA MET A 1 -1.43 -14.45 4.04
C MET A 1 -0.90 -13.19 3.35
N LEU A 2 0.38 -12.82 3.53
CA LEU A 2 0.89 -11.50 3.09
C LEU A 2 1.25 -11.42 1.60
N THR A 3 1.94 -12.40 1.03
CA THR A 3 2.55 -12.31 -0.32
C THR A 3 1.83 -13.13 -1.40
N GLY A 4 0.86 -13.98 -1.01
CA GLY A 4 0.12 -14.84 -1.95
C GLY A 4 0.95 -15.93 -2.64
N ARG A 5 2.25 -16.05 -2.29
CA ARG A 5 3.20 -16.99 -2.88
C ARG A 5 3.29 -18.27 -2.06
N ARG A 6 3.57 -19.41 -2.71
CA ARG A 6 3.86 -20.68 -2.04
C ARG A 6 5.25 -20.61 -1.40
N VAL A 7 5.44 -21.31 -0.28
CA VAL A 7 6.73 -21.34 0.45
C VAL A 7 7.84 -21.98 -0.38
N MET A 8 7.50 -23.05 -1.11
CA MET A 8 8.37 -23.77 -2.03
C MET A 8 7.69 -23.82 -3.41
N ASP A 9 8.37 -23.33 -4.44
CA ASP A 9 7.86 -23.33 -5.82
C ASP A 9 8.99 -23.63 -6.80
N LYS A 10 9.00 -24.85 -7.35
CA LYS A 10 10.05 -25.33 -8.28
C LYS A 10 9.92 -24.76 -9.70
N ASN A 11 8.81 -24.09 -10.00
CA ASN A 11 8.55 -23.54 -11.34
C ASN A 11 9.11 -22.12 -11.50
N ARG A 12 9.74 -21.57 -10.46
CA ARG A 12 10.31 -20.22 -10.45
C ARG A 12 11.77 -20.22 -10.87
N PRO A 13 12.36 -19.06 -11.16
CA PRO A 13 13.80 -18.95 -11.37
C PRO A 13 14.62 -19.41 -10.15
N HIS A 14 15.87 -19.78 -10.41
CA HIS A 14 16.83 -20.11 -9.36
C HIS A 14 16.97 -18.93 -8.38
N GLY A 15 16.92 -19.21 -7.08
CA GLY A 15 16.90 -18.19 -6.02
C GLY A 15 15.51 -17.66 -5.63
N GLU A 16 14.46 -17.97 -6.42
CA GLU A 16 13.06 -17.64 -6.06
C GLU A 16 12.25 -18.85 -5.60
N HIS A 17 12.84 -20.05 -5.60
CA HIS A 17 12.16 -21.28 -5.17
C HIS A 17 11.72 -21.23 -3.70
N ASN A 18 12.55 -20.64 -2.84
CA ASN A 18 12.29 -20.50 -1.42
C ASN A 18 11.76 -19.09 -1.14
N LEU A 19 10.52 -19.01 -0.64
CA LEU A 19 9.87 -17.74 -0.36
C LEU A 19 10.64 -16.88 0.65
N ILE A 20 11.25 -17.49 1.66
CA ILE A 20 11.99 -16.78 2.72
C ILE A 20 13.25 -16.16 2.12
N GLU A 21 13.99 -16.93 1.33
CA GLU A 21 15.21 -16.46 0.65
C GLU A 21 14.91 -15.28 -0.27
N TRP A 22 13.87 -15.41 -1.09
CA TRP A 22 13.40 -14.34 -1.97
C TRP A 22 12.89 -13.11 -1.20
N ALA A 23 12.16 -13.29 -0.09
CA ALA A 23 11.52 -12.19 0.63
C ALA A 23 12.50 -11.38 1.51
N LYS A 24 13.59 -11.99 2.01
CA LYS A 24 14.61 -11.35 2.86
C LYS A 24 15.02 -9.94 2.40
N PRO A 25 15.42 -9.69 1.14
CA PRO A 25 15.81 -8.35 0.69
C PRO A 25 14.68 -7.33 0.74
N PHE A 26 13.42 -7.76 0.67
CA PHE A 26 12.25 -6.87 0.68
C PHE A 26 11.79 -6.52 2.09
N LEU A 27 12.04 -7.38 3.06
CA LEU A 27 11.69 -7.16 4.48
C LEU A 27 12.57 -6.11 5.17
N THR A 28 13.58 -5.57 4.48
CA THR A 28 14.52 -4.56 5.00
C THR A 28 13.94 -3.14 5.05
N SER A 29 12.96 -2.82 4.20
CA SER A 29 12.44 -1.46 4.06
C SER A 29 10.93 -1.47 3.95
N LYS A 30 10.29 -0.52 4.65
CA LYS A 30 8.83 -0.34 4.61
C LYS A 30 8.29 -0.26 3.18
N ARG A 31 8.98 0.47 2.30
CA ARG A 31 8.56 0.61 0.89
C ARG A 31 8.66 -0.71 0.12
N LYS A 32 9.71 -1.51 0.40
CA LYS A 32 9.92 -2.80 -0.26
C LYS A 32 8.93 -3.86 0.23
N VAL A 33 8.52 -3.81 1.50
CA VAL A 33 7.47 -4.67 2.04
C VAL A 33 6.17 -4.51 1.26
N LEU A 34 5.74 -3.27 1.00
CA LEU A 34 4.51 -3.02 0.26
C LEU A 34 4.54 -3.57 -1.17
N ARG A 35 5.73 -3.64 -1.79
CA ARG A 35 5.92 -4.19 -3.14
C ARG A 35 5.76 -5.71 -3.21
N ILE A 36 5.95 -6.43 -2.11
CA ILE A 36 5.82 -7.90 -2.07
C ILE A 36 4.47 -8.36 -1.51
N MET A 37 3.59 -7.41 -1.14
CA MET A 37 2.24 -7.72 -0.72
C MET A 37 1.47 -8.40 -1.86
N ASP A 38 0.55 -9.28 -1.49
CA ASP A 38 -0.31 -9.99 -2.42
C ASP A 38 -1.20 -8.97 -3.15
N HIS A 39 -1.08 -8.96 -4.47
CA HIS A 39 -1.85 -8.08 -5.36
C HIS A 39 -3.36 -8.32 -5.24
N ARG A 40 -3.80 -9.51 -4.81
CA ARG A 40 -5.22 -9.84 -4.66
C ARG A 40 -5.90 -9.12 -3.49
N ILE A 41 -5.11 -8.67 -2.52
CA ILE A 41 -5.59 -7.92 -1.34
C ILE A 41 -5.18 -6.45 -1.39
N GLU A 42 -4.60 -5.99 -2.51
CA GLU A 42 -4.24 -4.59 -2.68
C GLU A 42 -5.46 -3.68 -2.52
N GLY A 43 -5.29 -2.58 -1.79
CA GLY A 43 -6.40 -1.67 -1.44
C GLY A 43 -7.32 -2.16 -0.32
N GLN A 44 -7.19 -3.42 0.13
CA GLN A 44 -8.01 -4.00 1.22
C GLN A 44 -7.27 -4.03 2.58
N TYR A 45 -6.03 -3.54 2.64
CA TYR A 45 -5.26 -3.46 3.87
C TYR A 45 -4.79 -2.03 4.17
N SER A 46 -4.67 -1.69 5.45
CA SER A 46 -3.99 -0.47 5.87
C SER A 46 -2.48 -0.63 5.71
N VAL A 47 -1.79 0.39 5.19
CA VAL A 47 -0.33 0.39 5.03
C VAL A 47 0.36 0.06 6.36
N GLU A 48 -0.13 0.63 7.46
CA GLU A 48 0.40 0.37 8.78
C GLU A 48 0.18 -1.07 9.23
N GLY A 49 -1.00 -1.65 9.00
CA GLY A 49 -1.30 -3.04 9.30
C GLY A 49 -0.39 -4.00 8.53
N ALA A 50 -0.18 -3.76 7.24
CA ALA A 50 0.74 -4.57 6.43
C ALA A 50 2.19 -4.51 6.93
N LEU A 51 2.67 -3.33 7.29
CA LEU A 51 4.03 -3.17 7.84
C LEU A 51 4.19 -3.88 9.18
N ARG A 52 3.23 -3.73 10.09
CA ARG A 52 3.27 -4.41 11.40
C ARG A 52 3.18 -5.93 11.25
N ALA A 53 2.33 -6.43 10.34
CA ALA A 53 2.25 -7.86 10.03
C ALA A 53 3.55 -8.40 9.44
N ALA A 54 4.19 -7.66 8.52
CA ALA A 54 5.50 -8.04 7.98
C ALA A 54 6.60 -8.06 9.05
N LEU A 55 6.60 -7.08 9.97
CA LEU A 55 7.53 -7.07 11.11
C LEU A 55 7.33 -8.27 12.04
N LEU A 56 6.07 -8.65 12.29
CA LEU A 56 5.76 -9.85 13.07
C LEU A 56 6.31 -11.11 12.38
N ALA A 57 6.12 -11.22 11.06
CA ALA A 57 6.68 -12.32 10.27
C ALA A 57 8.21 -12.37 10.35
N VAL A 58 8.91 -11.23 10.28
CA VAL A 58 10.37 -11.16 10.45
C VAL A 58 10.81 -11.70 11.81
N LYS A 59 10.11 -11.33 12.89
CA LYS A 59 10.41 -11.84 14.24
C LYS A 59 10.20 -13.35 14.35
N CYS A 60 9.11 -13.87 13.79
CA CYS A 60 8.84 -15.31 13.77
C CYS A 60 9.88 -16.09 12.96
N LEU A 61 10.46 -15.48 11.92
CA LEU A 61 11.47 -16.08 11.05
C LEU A 61 12.92 -15.80 11.51
N ALA A 62 13.11 -15.25 12.71
CA ALA A 62 14.45 -14.97 13.22
C ALA A 62 15.32 -16.22 13.24
N LEU A 63 16.59 -16.08 12.82
CA LEU A 63 17.54 -17.20 12.77
C LEU A 63 17.72 -17.80 14.18
N GLU A 64 17.93 -16.93 15.16
CA GLU A 64 18.09 -17.34 16.56
C GLU A 64 16.72 -17.52 17.24
N PRO A 65 16.43 -18.70 17.83
CA PRO A 65 15.14 -19.00 18.44
C PRO A 65 14.74 -18.06 19.58
N LYS A 66 15.71 -17.51 20.31
CA LYS A 66 15.48 -16.58 21.44
C LYS A 66 14.80 -15.27 21.03
N PHE A 67 14.92 -14.87 19.76
CA PHE A 67 14.26 -13.68 19.23
C PHE A 67 12.86 -13.98 18.67
N ARG A 68 12.48 -15.25 18.57
CA ARG A 68 11.15 -15.64 18.11
C ARG A 68 10.15 -15.43 19.24
N PRO A 69 9.03 -14.72 18.98
CA PRO A 69 7.99 -14.52 19.97
C PRO A 69 7.31 -15.86 20.31
N LYS A 70 6.78 -15.96 21.53
CA LYS A 70 5.92 -17.09 21.91
C LYS A 70 4.57 -16.98 21.20
N MET A 71 3.91 -18.10 20.94
CA MET A 71 2.60 -18.10 20.25
C MET A 71 1.53 -17.18 20.88
N PRO A 72 1.41 -17.05 22.21
CA PRO A 72 0.48 -16.09 22.82
C PRO A 72 0.77 -14.63 22.44
N GLU A 73 2.05 -14.26 22.31
CA GLU A 73 2.46 -12.92 21.87
C GLU A 73 2.12 -12.70 20.39
N VAL A 74 2.28 -13.74 19.56
CA VAL A 74 1.90 -13.71 18.14
C VAL A 74 0.39 -13.50 18.00
N VAL A 75 -0.43 -14.24 18.76
CA VAL A 75 -1.89 -14.09 18.75
C VAL A 75 -2.29 -12.69 19.17
N LYS A 76 -1.78 -12.19 20.29
CA LYS A 76 -2.05 -10.82 20.76
C LYS A 76 -1.67 -9.76 19.72
N ALA A 77 -0.53 -9.92 19.06
CA ALA A 77 -0.10 -9.00 18.00
C ALA A 77 -1.04 -9.05 16.78
N LEU A 78 -1.54 -10.22 16.41
CA LEU A 78 -2.50 -10.39 15.31
C LEU A 78 -3.88 -9.82 15.64
N GLU A 79 -4.37 -10.01 16.87
CA GLU A 79 -5.63 -9.41 17.34
C GLU A 79 -5.57 -7.88 17.30
N GLN A 80 -4.45 -7.29 17.73
CA GLN A 80 -4.22 -5.86 17.61
C GLN A 80 -4.27 -5.38 16.15
N LEU A 81 -3.73 -6.18 15.21
CA LEU A 81 -3.75 -5.84 13.79
C LEU A 81 -5.16 -5.88 13.19
N GLN A 82 -5.99 -6.81 13.64
CA GLN A 82 -7.38 -6.89 13.22
C GLN A 82 -8.14 -5.62 13.65
N ASN A 83 -7.97 -5.20 14.91
CA ASN A 83 -8.62 -4.00 15.45
C ASN A 83 -8.17 -2.70 14.77
N LEU A 84 -6.92 -2.64 14.28
CA LEU A 84 -6.40 -1.49 13.52
C LEU A 84 -7.08 -1.31 12.16
N ASN A 85 -7.52 -2.41 11.53
CA ASN A 85 -8.24 -2.34 10.26
C ASN A 85 -9.70 -1.92 10.45
N GLU A 86 -10.36 -2.34 11.54
CA GLU A 86 -11.74 -1.94 11.86
C GLU A 86 -11.85 -0.43 12.15
N SER A 87 -10.88 0.13 12.88
CA SER A 87 -10.84 1.57 13.20
C SER A 87 -10.48 2.48 12.02
N GLY A 88 -9.89 1.93 10.95
CA GLY A 88 -9.65 2.64 9.69
C GLY A 88 -10.91 2.87 8.87
N SER A 89 -11.94 2.03 9.03
CA SER A 89 -13.21 2.13 8.30
C SER A 89 -14.08 3.30 8.74
N LEU A 90 -13.91 3.80 9.97
CA LEU A 90 -14.67 4.95 10.50
C LEU A 90 -14.14 6.32 10.05
N LYS A 91 -13.02 6.39 9.32
CA LYS A 91 -12.41 7.66 8.86
C LYS A 91 -12.66 8.00 7.39
N ARG A 92 -13.69 7.41 6.75
CA ARG A 92 -14.05 7.74 5.36
C ARG A 92 -15.21 8.70 5.19
N GLU A 93 -15.81 9.21 6.27
CA GLU A 93 -16.93 10.14 6.17
C GLU A 93 -16.73 11.34 7.08
N THR A 94 -16.25 12.45 6.49
CA THR A 94 -16.68 13.85 6.68
C THR A 94 -15.55 14.81 6.28
N THR A 95 -15.50 15.15 5.00
CA THR A 95 -15.27 16.56 4.60
C THR A 95 -15.94 16.80 3.25
N GLN A 96 -17.27 16.68 3.21
CA GLN A 96 -18.04 17.39 2.21
C GLN A 96 -17.93 18.90 2.49
N ARG A 97 -17.56 19.64 1.44
CA ARG A 97 -18.13 20.94 1.05
C ARG A 97 -18.22 22.01 2.13
N LYS A 98 -17.38 23.05 2.01
CA LYS A 98 -17.80 24.42 2.31
C LYS A 98 -17.47 25.34 1.15
N HIS A 99 -18.52 25.65 0.38
CA HIS A 99 -18.63 26.92 -0.33
C HIS A 99 -18.46 28.05 0.69
N HIS A 100 -17.44 28.89 0.52
CA HIS A 100 -17.47 30.25 1.05
C HIS A 100 -17.20 31.20 -0.10
N ARG A 101 -18.26 31.90 -0.51
CA ARG A 101 -18.23 33.02 -1.44
C ARG A 101 -17.63 34.19 -0.68
N THR A 102 -16.61 34.82 -1.22
CA THR A 102 -16.24 36.19 -0.85
C THR A 102 -16.01 36.96 -2.14
N SER A 103 -17.00 37.79 -2.47
CA SER A 103 -16.88 38.87 -3.44
C SER A 103 -15.92 39.91 -2.87
N THR A 104 -14.91 40.29 -3.65
CA THR A 104 -14.31 41.62 -3.58
C THR A 104 -14.01 42.03 -5.02
N ASP A 105 -14.80 43.00 -5.51
CA ASP A 105 -14.45 43.84 -6.65
C ASP A 105 -13.10 44.52 -6.36
N GLU A 106 -12.18 44.47 -7.32
CA GLU A 106 -11.34 45.61 -7.69
C GLU A 106 -10.53 45.27 -8.96
N ALA A 107 -10.53 46.24 -9.86
CA ALA A 107 -10.10 46.15 -11.24
C ALA A 107 -8.57 46.04 -11.41
N SER A 108 -8.14 45.35 -12.46
CA SER A 108 -7.09 45.75 -13.42
C SER A 108 -6.32 44.54 -13.98
N GLY A 109 -6.12 44.50 -15.31
CA GLY A 109 -5.05 43.69 -15.91
C GLY A 109 -5.45 42.46 -16.73
N ARG A 110 -5.96 42.74 -17.93
CA ARG A 110 -6.11 41.85 -19.11
C ARG A 110 -4.90 40.91 -19.35
N LYS A 111 -5.15 39.60 -19.59
CA LYS A 111 -4.69 38.78 -20.75
C LYS A 111 -4.93 37.27 -20.52
N THR A 112 -6.00 36.74 -21.10
CA THR A 112 -6.25 35.30 -21.24
C THR A 112 -5.58 34.78 -22.52
N THR A 113 -4.60 33.89 -22.41
CA THR A 113 -4.12 33.11 -23.56
C THR A 113 -4.88 31.78 -23.60
N SER A 114 -5.80 31.65 -24.55
CA SER A 114 -6.49 30.40 -24.88
C SER A 114 -5.67 29.65 -25.92
N TYR A 115 -5.20 28.45 -25.61
CA TYR A 115 -4.60 27.58 -26.62
C TYR A 115 -5.70 27.06 -27.56
N PRO A 116 -5.52 27.15 -28.89
CA PRO A 116 -6.49 26.65 -29.85
C PRO A 116 -6.50 25.12 -29.90
N ARG A 117 -7.71 24.56 -29.97
CA ARG A 117 -8.01 23.15 -30.20
C ARG A 117 -7.60 22.77 -31.64
N PRO A 118 -6.80 21.72 -31.87
CA PRO A 118 -6.46 21.30 -33.24
C PRO A 118 -7.72 20.81 -33.98
N ALA A 119 -7.94 21.31 -35.19
CA ALA A 119 -8.96 20.83 -36.11
C ALA A 119 -8.56 19.45 -36.68
N ALA A 120 -9.55 18.58 -36.85
CA ALA A 120 -9.39 17.25 -37.44
C ALA A 120 -8.94 17.35 -38.91
N SER A 121 -7.98 16.50 -39.29
CA SER A 121 -7.45 16.40 -40.66
C SER A 121 -8.49 15.85 -41.64
N PRO A 122 -8.58 16.37 -42.88
CA PRO A 122 -9.42 15.78 -43.92
C PRO A 122 -8.74 14.55 -44.54
N LEU A 123 -9.52 13.48 -44.72
CA LEU A 123 -9.22 12.33 -45.58
C LEU A 123 -9.13 12.81 -47.04
N VAL A 124 -8.06 12.43 -47.74
CA VAL A 124 -7.96 12.60 -49.19
C VAL A 124 -8.03 11.22 -49.81
N THR A 125 -8.94 11.09 -50.77
CA THR A 125 -9.22 9.93 -51.64
C THR A 125 -8.06 9.63 -52.58
#